data_AF-L1J6E9-F1
#
_entry.id   AF-L1J6E9-F1
#
_cell.length_a   1.000
_cell.length_b   1.000
_cell.length_c   1.000
_cell.angle_alpha   90.00
_cell.angle_beta   90.00
_cell.angle_gamma   90.00
#
_symmetry.space_group_name_H-M   'P 1'
#
loop_
_entity.id
_entity.type
_entity.pdbx_description
1 polymer ?
#
loop_
_entity_poly.entity_id
_entity_poly.type
_entity_poly.pdbx_seq_one_letter_code
_entity_poly.pdbx_strand_id
1 'polypeptide(L)'
;LSNEELQGIKDMFRLFDTDNNDTMDEFELRVAMRGLGYGTSSEQAHRLFMALDKDHSGCIESSEAKHLILGSLGALDELSPRELGQRIKQAFVAFDSDGSGSITADELSSALLKLGLELSELEVQEITMQADTDGDGIIRYDEFEDMVK
;
A
#
# COMPACT_ATOMS: atom_id res chain seq x y z
N LEU A 1 -4.87 5.14 -15.11
CA LEU A 1 -3.67 4.80 -15.91
C LEU A 1 -3.68 5.49 -17.28
N SER A 2 -2.91 6.56 -17.42
CA SER A 2 -2.71 7.29 -18.68
C SER A 2 -1.71 6.54 -19.59
N ASN A 3 -1.78 6.74 -20.91
CA ASN A 3 -0.85 6.13 -21.87
C ASN A 3 0.64 6.42 -21.56
N GLU A 4 0.93 7.55 -20.90
CA GLU A 4 2.29 7.93 -20.50
C GLU A 4 2.83 7.06 -19.35
N GLU A 5 1.98 6.69 -18.39
CA GLU A 5 2.36 5.79 -17.29
C GLU A 5 2.60 4.36 -17.79
N LEU A 6 1.77 3.91 -18.73
CA LEU A 6 1.94 2.63 -19.43
C LEU A 6 3.25 2.58 -20.24
N GLN A 7 3.70 3.71 -20.77
CA GLN A 7 4.97 3.79 -21.50
C GLN A 7 6.15 3.70 -20.54
N GLY A 8 6.11 4.38 -19.39
CA GLY A 8 7.12 4.25 -18.34
C GLY A 8 7.22 2.81 -17.81
N ILE A 9 6.08 2.12 -17.67
CA ILE A 9 6.04 0.70 -17.30
C ILE A 9 6.72 -0.17 -18.36
N LYS A 10 6.40 0.02 -19.64
CA LYS A 10 7.02 -0.72 -20.75
C LYS A 10 8.52 -0.47 -20.86
N ASP A 11 8.95 0.77 -20.66
CA ASP A 11 10.36 1.13 -20.75
C ASP A 11 11.16 0.53 -19.58
N MET A 12 10.59 0.49 -18.37
CA MET A 12 11.18 -0.24 -17.24
C MET A 12 11.18 -1.75 -17.46
N PHE A 13 10.12 -2.29 -18.04
CA PHE A 13 10.05 -3.71 -18.36
C PHE A 13 11.16 -4.11 -19.33
N ARG A 14 11.35 -3.32 -20.39
CA ARG A 14 12.39 -3.50 -21.40
C ARG A 14 13.82 -3.30 -20.86
N LEU A 15 13.99 -2.66 -19.70
CA LEU A 15 15.28 -2.57 -19.02
C LEU A 15 15.67 -3.86 -18.31
N PHE A 16 14.71 -4.75 -18.05
CA PHE A 16 14.89 -5.98 -17.26
C PHE A 16 14.60 -7.26 -18.07
N ASP A 17 13.64 -7.20 -18.98
CA ASP A 17 13.32 -8.19 -20.01
C ASP A 17 14.53 -8.35 -20.94
N THR A 18 15.33 -9.38 -20.66
CA THR A 18 16.62 -9.59 -21.30
C THR A 18 16.45 -10.30 -22.64
N ASP A 19 15.41 -11.13 -22.75
CA ASP A 19 15.10 -11.89 -23.97
C ASP A 19 14.05 -11.21 -24.87
N ASN A 20 13.53 -10.04 -24.46
CA ASN A 20 12.52 -9.23 -25.15
C ASN A 20 11.22 -10.02 -25.42
N ASN A 21 10.85 -10.90 -24.50
CA ASN A 21 9.64 -11.71 -24.64
C ASN A 21 8.36 -11.02 -24.10
N ASP A 22 8.46 -9.75 -23.69
CA ASP A 22 7.37 -8.94 -23.10
C ASP A 22 6.79 -9.54 -21.79
N THR A 23 7.49 -10.51 -21.21
CA THR A 23 7.24 -11.12 -19.90
C THR A 23 8.54 -11.15 -19.08
N MET A 24 8.46 -11.35 -17.77
CA MET A 24 9.64 -11.39 -16.91
C MET A 24 9.58 -12.59 -15.99
N ASP A 25 10.51 -13.52 -16.17
CA ASP A 25 10.58 -14.69 -15.31
C ASP A 25 11.27 -14.39 -13.96
N GLU A 26 11.24 -15.35 -13.04
CA GLU A 26 11.85 -15.21 -11.71
C GLU A 26 13.36 -14.95 -11.79
N PHE A 27 14.04 -15.47 -12.81
CA PHE A 27 15.46 -15.30 -13.02
C PHE A 27 15.78 -13.87 -13.47
N GLU A 28 15.03 -13.34 -14.43
CA GLU A 28 15.13 -11.98 -14.92
C GLU A 28 14.78 -10.95 -13.83
N LEU A 29 13.73 -11.20 -13.05
CA LEU A 29 13.40 -10.37 -11.89
C LEU A 29 14.56 -10.34 -10.88
N ARG A 30 15.16 -11.49 -10.58
CA ARG A 30 16.30 -11.55 -9.65
C ARG A 30 17.53 -10.82 -10.17
N VAL A 31 17.81 -10.89 -11.48
CA VAL A 31 18.90 -10.16 -12.13
C VAL A 31 18.62 -8.66 -12.10
N ALA A 32 17.39 -8.26 -12.40
CA ALA A 32 16.89 -6.88 -12.33
C ALA A 32 17.09 -6.28 -10.93
N MET A 33 16.64 -6.97 -9.89
CA MET A 33 16.77 -6.50 -8.51
C MET A 33 18.24 -6.33 -8.09
N ARG A 34 19.09 -7.29 -8.48
CA ARG A 34 20.53 -7.21 -8.23
C ARG A 34 21.18 -6.05 -8.99
N GLY A 35 20.72 -5.76 -10.21
CA GLY A 35 21.19 -4.64 -11.03
C GLY A 35 20.80 -3.26 -10.48
N LEU A 36 19.65 -3.15 -9.83
CA LEU A 36 19.18 -1.93 -9.15
C LEU A 36 19.85 -1.68 -7.79
N GLY A 37 20.74 -2.56 -7.34
CA GLY A 37 21.43 -2.43 -6.05
C GLY A 37 20.61 -2.94 -4.86
N TYR A 38 19.41 -3.49 -5.10
CA TYR A 38 18.68 -4.24 -4.08
C TYR A 38 19.33 -5.63 -3.97
N GLY A 39 20.09 -5.84 -2.90
CA GLY A 39 20.67 -7.13 -2.56
C GLY A 39 19.61 -8.13 -2.11
N THR A 40 18.72 -8.54 -2.99
CA THR A 40 17.67 -9.51 -2.66
C THR A 40 18.24 -10.92 -2.65
N SER A 41 18.00 -11.62 -1.54
CA SER A 41 18.24 -13.07 -1.46
C SER A 41 17.22 -13.83 -2.31
N SER A 42 17.52 -15.08 -2.67
CA SER A 42 16.63 -15.96 -3.44
C SER A 42 15.20 -15.98 -2.88
N GLU A 43 15.07 -15.93 -1.56
CA GLU A 43 13.79 -15.97 -0.86
C GLU A 43 13.01 -14.66 -0.99
N GLN A 44 13.69 -13.52 -1.04
CA GLN A 44 13.04 -12.22 -1.25
C GLN A 44 12.59 -12.06 -2.70
N ALA A 45 13.42 -12.51 -3.66
CA ALA A 45 13.04 -12.56 -5.07
C ALA A 45 11.84 -13.49 -5.27
N HIS A 46 11.85 -14.68 -4.68
CA HIS A 46 10.76 -15.64 -4.75
C HIS A 46 9.46 -15.09 -4.15
N ARG A 47 9.53 -14.41 -2.99
CA ARG A 47 8.36 -13.80 -2.36
C ARG A 47 7.78 -12.65 -3.19
N LEU A 48 8.63 -11.86 -3.82
CA LEU A 48 8.18 -10.79 -4.72
C LEU A 48 7.57 -11.38 -5.99
N PHE A 49 8.23 -12.38 -6.57
CA PHE A 49 7.74 -13.11 -7.72
C PHE A 49 6.35 -13.69 -7.46
N MET A 50 6.16 -14.43 -6.36
CA MET A 50 4.85 -14.97 -5.95
C MET A 50 3.80 -13.88 -5.65
N ALA A 51 4.22 -12.67 -5.27
CA ALA A 51 3.29 -11.57 -5.02
C ALA A 51 2.85 -10.87 -6.32
N LEU A 52 3.62 -11.01 -7.39
CA LEU A 52 3.41 -10.38 -8.68
C LEU A 52 2.75 -11.34 -9.68
N ASP A 53 3.22 -12.58 -9.73
CA ASP A 53 2.68 -13.72 -10.47
C ASP A 53 1.41 -14.24 -9.78
N LYS A 54 0.32 -13.48 -9.93
CA LYS A 54 -0.98 -13.76 -9.29
C LYS A 54 -1.68 -14.94 -9.95
N ASP A 55 -1.45 -15.14 -11.24
CA ASP A 55 -2.03 -16.25 -11.97
C ASP A 55 -1.18 -17.53 -11.91
N HIS A 56 0.00 -17.45 -11.28
CA HIS A 56 0.95 -18.55 -11.12
C HIS A 56 1.39 -19.13 -12.47
N SER A 57 1.46 -18.26 -13.49
CA SER A 57 1.92 -18.59 -14.83
C SER A 57 3.41 -18.86 -14.89
N GLY A 58 4.17 -18.42 -13.87
CA GLY A 58 5.62 -18.56 -13.84
C GLY A 58 6.36 -17.49 -14.66
N CYS A 59 5.64 -16.49 -15.18
CA CYS A 59 6.19 -15.30 -15.83
C CYS A 59 5.36 -14.07 -15.45
N ILE A 60 5.98 -12.99 -15.01
CA ILE A 60 5.28 -11.72 -14.75
C ILE A 60 4.97 -11.07 -16.09
N GLU A 61 3.70 -10.94 -16.41
CA GLU A 61 3.30 -10.24 -17.64
C GLU A 61 3.29 -8.72 -17.45
N SER A 62 3.32 -7.96 -18.55
CA SER A 62 3.18 -6.48 -18.50
C SER A 62 1.94 -5.99 -17.74
N SER A 63 0.89 -6.81 -17.59
CA SER A 63 -0.30 -6.51 -16.78
C SER A 63 -0.09 -6.72 -15.29
N GLU A 64 0.73 -7.69 -14.90
CA GLU A 64 1.09 -7.98 -13.52
C GLU A 64 2.21 -7.06 -13.03
N ALA A 65 3.14 -6.72 -13.92
CA ALA A 65 4.23 -5.77 -13.69
C ALA A 65 3.76 -4.34 -13.36
N LYS A 66 2.53 -3.99 -13.73
CA LYS A 66 1.89 -2.71 -13.33
C LYS A 66 1.86 -2.61 -11.81
N HIS A 67 1.59 -3.72 -11.12
CA HIS A 67 1.59 -3.78 -9.66
C HIS A 67 3.00 -3.66 -9.05
N LEU A 68 4.05 -3.89 -9.84
CA LEU A 68 5.45 -3.79 -9.43
C LEU A 68 5.86 -2.31 -9.28
N ILE A 69 5.54 -1.48 -10.27
CA ILE A 69 5.80 -0.03 -10.22
C ILE A 69 4.84 0.64 -9.23
N LEU A 70 3.59 0.17 -9.17
CA LEU A 70 2.60 0.61 -8.18
C LEU A 70 2.96 0.18 -6.75
N GLY A 71 3.73 -0.90 -6.58
CA GLY A 71 4.16 -1.43 -5.29
C GLY A 71 5.53 -0.94 -4.81
N SER A 72 6.40 -0.49 -5.73
CA SER A 72 7.80 -0.13 -5.44
C SER A 72 8.07 1.37 -5.38
N LEU A 73 7.16 2.21 -5.88
CA LEU A 73 7.10 3.64 -5.59
C LEU A 73 5.88 3.84 -4.69
N GLY A 74 6.11 4.09 -3.40
CA GLY A 74 5.01 4.27 -2.45
C GLY A 74 4.01 5.33 -2.90
N ALA A 75 2.75 5.11 -2.50
CA ALA A 75 1.61 6.03 -2.53
C ALA A 75 0.80 6.07 -3.84
N LEU A 76 -0.43 5.53 -3.83
CA LEU A 76 -1.70 6.24 -3.53
C LEU A 76 -2.37 6.68 -4.84
N ASP A 77 -3.14 5.81 -5.52
CA ASP A 77 -4.36 6.31 -6.21
C ASP A 77 -5.38 5.26 -6.71
N GLU A 78 -5.06 3.97 -6.81
CA GLU A 78 -6.06 2.97 -7.24
C GLU A 78 -5.98 1.69 -6.41
N LEU A 79 -6.25 1.82 -5.10
CA LEU A 79 -6.63 0.64 -4.31
C LEU A 79 -8.00 0.19 -4.81
N SER A 80 -8.14 -1.09 -5.17
CA SER A 80 -9.46 -1.64 -5.44
C SER A 80 -10.37 -1.40 -4.21
N PRO A 81 -11.69 -1.17 -4.35
CA PRO A 81 -12.57 -0.84 -3.21
C PRO A 81 -12.46 -1.86 -2.06
N ARG A 82 -12.14 -3.10 -2.40
CA ARG A 82 -11.91 -4.20 -1.46
C ARG A 82 -10.61 -4.05 -0.67
N GLU A 83 -9.53 -3.64 -1.32
CA GLU A 83 -8.22 -3.43 -0.69
C GLU A 83 -8.18 -2.11 0.10
N LEU A 84 -8.87 -1.07 -0.39
CA LEU A 84 -9.09 0.15 0.36
C LEU A 84 -9.88 -0.16 1.64
N GLY A 85 -10.99 -0.89 1.54
CA GLY A 85 -11.76 -1.32 2.72
C GLY A 85 -10.94 -2.18 3.69
N GLN A 86 -10.06 -3.05 3.19
CA GLN A 86 -9.16 -3.82 4.06
C GLN A 86 -8.13 -2.94 4.76
N ARG A 87 -7.57 -1.94 4.09
CA ARG A 87 -6.59 -1.01 4.68
C ARG A 87 -7.23 -0.04 5.66
N ILE A 88 -8.41 0.50 5.35
CA ILE A 88 -9.20 1.31 6.28
C ILE A 88 -9.47 0.49 7.54
N LYS A 89 -9.88 -0.77 7.39
CA LYS A 89 -10.10 -1.68 8.52
C LYS A 89 -8.84 -2.01 9.31
N GLN A 90 -7.72 -2.24 8.64
CA GLN A 90 -6.43 -2.48 9.31
C GLN A 90 -5.93 -1.25 10.04
N ALA A 91 -6.08 -0.07 9.45
CA ALA A 91 -5.77 1.20 10.08
C ALA A 91 -6.64 1.36 11.32
N PHE A 92 -7.97 1.22 11.20
CA PHE A 92 -8.90 1.31 12.33
C PHE A 92 -8.48 0.41 13.49
N VAL A 93 -8.15 -0.86 13.23
CA VAL A 93 -7.68 -1.81 14.26
C VAL A 93 -6.30 -1.42 14.84
N ALA A 94 -5.46 -0.72 14.08
CA ALA A 94 -4.19 -0.21 14.58
C ALA A 94 -4.36 1.04 15.46
N PHE A 95 -5.41 1.83 15.21
CA PHE A 95 -5.81 2.99 16.01
C PHE A 95 -6.53 2.54 17.31
N ASP A 96 -7.58 1.72 17.19
CA ASP A 96 -8.36 1.11 18.29
C ASP A 96 -7.51 0.09 19.06
N SER A 97 -6.83 0.56 20.10
CA SER A 97 -5.84 -0.23 20.83
C SER A 97 -6.49 -1.10 21.91
N ASP A 98 -7.66 -0.71 22.41
CA ASP A 98 -8.42 -1.46 23.41
C ASP A 98 -9.43 -2.45 22.80
N GLY A 99 -9.68 -2.36 21.49
CA GLY A 99 -10.60 -3.23 20.76
C GLY A 99 -12.06 -2.93 21.07
N SER A 100 -12.37 -1.72 21.53
CA SER A 100 -13.72 -1.26 21.85
C SER A 100 -14.62 -1.15 20.62
N GLY A 101 -14.03 -1.09 19.41
CA GLY A 101 -14.75 -0.84 18.17
C GLY A 101 -14.98 0.65 17.89
N SER A 102 -14.28 1.53 18.62
CA SER A 102 -14.31 2.99 18.50
C SER A 102 -12.91 3.55 18.77
N ILE A 103 -12.53 4.64 18.11
CA ILE A 103 -11.24 5.29 18.33
C ILE A 103 -11.47 6.54 19.18
N THR A 104 -10.90 6.56 20.38
CA THR A 104 -10.88 7.74 21.25
C THR A 104 -9.78 8.73 20.82
N ALA A 105 -9.89 10.00 21.23
CA ALA A 105 -8.85 11.00 20.97
C ALA A 105 -7.46 10.57 21.50
N ASP A 106 -7.41 9.90 22.66
CA ASP A 106 -6.19 9.36 23.24
C ASP A 106 -5.57 8.24 22.38
N GLU A 107 -6.40 7.38 21.80
CA GLU A 107 -5.98 6.31 20.90
C GLU A 107 -5.50 6.85 19.56
N LEU A 108 -6.19 7.85 19.01
CA LEU A 108 -5.78 8.56 17.80
C LEU A 108 -4.39 9.18 18.00
N SER A 109 -4.19 9.93 19.09
CA SER A 109 -2.90 10.52 19.44
C SER A 109 -1.80 9.45 19.59
N SER A 110 -2.09 8.39 20.33
CA SER A 110 -1.14 7.29 20.58
C SER A 110 -0.74 6.57 19.30
N ALA A 111 -1.68 6.36 18.38
CA ALA A 111 -1.43 5.69 17.11
C ALA A 111 -0.68 6.58 16.12
N LEU A 112 -0.98 7.89 16.07
CA LEU A 112 -0.21 8.85 15.28
C LEU A 112 1.24 8.95 15.78
N LEU A 113 1.44 8.93 17.09
CA LEU A 113 2.77 8.87 17.69
C LEU A 113 3.53 7.60 17.30
N LYS A 114 2.85 6.43 17.25
CA LYS A 114 3.45 5.16 16.75
C LYS A 114 3.85 5.24 15.27
N LEU A 115 3.17 6.06 14.47
CA LEU A 115 3.51 6.33 13.07
C LEU A 115 4.62 7.40 12.92
N GLY A 116 5.13 7.95 14.03
CA GLY A 116 6.16 8.99 14.03
C GLY A 116 5.62 10.40 13.77
N LEU A 117 4.31 10.59 13.85
CA LEU A 117 3.64 11.89 13.74
C LEU A 117 3.32 12.40 15.14
N GLU A 118 4.06 13.40 15.61
CA GLU A 118 3.76 14.11 16.86
C GLU A 118 2.77 15.23 16.58
N LEU A 119 1.52 15.04 16.97
CA LEU A 119 0.49 16.09 16.95
C LEU A 119 0.25 16.63 18.35
N SER A 120 -0.09 17.91 18.43
CA SER A 120 -0.54 18.53 19.67
C SER A 120 -1.96 18.10 20.04
N GLU A 121 -2.32 18.21 21.32
CA GLU A 121 -3.64 17.87 21.84
C GLU A 121 -4.77 18.65 21.12
N LEU A 122 -4.47 19.89 20.71
CA LEU A 122 -5.36 20.73 19.89
C LEU A 122 -5.58 20.14 18.49
N GLU A 123 -4.52 19.73 17.81
CA GLU A 123 -4.63 19.12 16.47
C GLU A 123 -5.37 17.79 16.53
N VAL A 124 -5.13 16.98 17.56
CA VAL A 124 -5.87 15.73 17.78
C VAL A 124 -7.35 16.02 18.03
N GLN A 125 -7.69 17.04 18.82
CA GLN A 125 -9.07 17.46 19.02
C GLN A 125 -9.73 17.96 17.73
N GLU A 126 -9.03 18.75 16.92
CA GLU A 126 -9.54 19.24 15.64
C GLU A 126 -9.83 18.09 14.67
N ILE A 127 -8.90 17.13 14.56
CA ILE A 127 -9.10 15.93 13.73
C ILE A 127 -10.25 15.09 14.27
N THR A 128 -10.32 14.91 15.58
CA THR A 128 -11.40 14.13 16.22
C THR A 128 -12.74 14.79 15.97
N MET A 129 -12.88 16.10 16.15
CA MET A 129 -14.13 16.84 15.86
C MET A 129 -14.52 16.82 14.39
N GLN A 130 -13.54 16.71 13.49
CA GLN A 130 -13.82 16.65 12.06
C GLN A 130 -14.27 15.26 11.62
N ALA A 131 -13.80 14.21 12.31
CA ALA A 131 -14.20 12.83 12.06
C ALA A 131 -15.49 12.44 12.80
N ASP A 132 -15.68 12.93 14.03
CA ASP A 132 -16.85 12.70 14.88
C ASP A 132 -18.06 13.51 14.35
N THR A 133 -18.94 12.82 13.63
CA THR A 133 -20.08 13.45 12.95
C THR A 133 -21.33 13.47 13.83
N ASP A 134 -21.42 12.56 14.80
CA ASP A 134 -22.56 12.45 15.71
C ASP A 134 -22.34 13.17 17.05
N GLY A 135 -21.11 13.61 17.33
CA GLY A 135 -20.72 14.46 18.45
C GLY A 135 -20.61 13.71 19.78
N ASP A 136 -20.41 12.39 19.76
CA ASP A 136 -20.28 11.57 20.96
C ASP A 136 -18.85 11.53 21.55
N GLY A 137 -17.90 12.17 20.85
CA GLY A 137 -16.49 12.29 21.26
C GLY A 137 -15.64 11.07 20.94
N ILE A 138 -16.15 10.09 20.18
CA ILE A 138 -15.42 8.90 19.71
C ILE A 138 -15.60 8.74 18.20
N ILE A 139 -14.59 8.21 17.51
CA ILE A 139 -14.66 7.98 16.07
C ILE A 139 -15.07 6.53 15.84
N ARG A 140 -16.27 6.29 15.34
CA ARG A 140 -16.72 4.94 14.98
C ARG A 140 -16.18 4.51 13.63
N TYR A 141 -16.30 3.22 13.33
CA TYR A 141 -15.78 2.66 12.08
C TYR A 141 -16.39 3.30 10.83
N ASP A 142 -17.69 3.57 10.85
CA ASP A 142 -18.42 4.23 9.77
C ASP A 142 -17.94 5.67 9.54
N GLU A 143 -17.69 6.40 10.62
CA GLU A 143 -17.16 7.77 10.58
C GLU A 143 -15.71 7.81 10.08
N PHE A 144 -14.89 6.86 10.55
CA PHE A 144 -13.52 6.68 10.07
C PHE A 144 -13.47 6.30 8.58
N GLU A 145 -14.41 5.46 8.13
CA GLU A 145 -14.51 5.07 6.71
C GLU A 145 -14.89 6.27 5.84
N ASP A 146 -15.83 7.11 6.27
CA ASP A 146 -16.23 8.33 5.55
C ASP A 146 -15.14 9.43 5.59
N MET A 147 -14.31 9.49 6.63
CA MET A 147 -13.14 10.38 6.68
C MET A 147 -12.06 10.00 5.64
N VAL A 148 -11.89 8.70 5.36
CA VAL A 148 -10.82 8.18 4.49
C VAL A 148 -11.26 8.02 3.02
N LYS A 149 -12.57 8.06 2.74
CA LYS A 149 -13.14 8.03 1.39
C LYS A 149 -13.05 9.38 0.68
#